data_AF-A0A9D6KVM3-F1
#
_entry.id   AF-A0A9D6KVM3-F1
#
_cell.length_a   1.000
_cell.length_b   1.000
_cell.length_c   1.000
_cell.angle_alpha   90.00
_cell.angle_beta   90.00
_cell.angle_gamma   90.00
#
_symmetry.space_group_name_H-M   'P 1'
#
loop_
_entity.id
_entity.type
_entity.pdbx_description
1 polymer ?
#
loop_
_entity_poly.entity_id
_entity_poly.type
_entity_poly.pdbx_seq_one_letter_code
_entity_poly.pdbx_strand_id
1 'polypeptide(L)'
;MRLLVVLILGGIIGWIVGSLYPAPQAWLAWINRPAIEEHLNPGAQDPATTRSTPAPTPESSAQPAPSSTPPSAQSSHRGPVDAQTLNQYRAWIHEARQTHPYPDSEDRMYALMMCESRGQATLVNPAGPYSGLFQYSSATWRGAWNTYRDQSILDPRAQIFATALAFQRHMQGQWGC
;
A
#
# COMPACT_ATOMS: atom_id res chain seq x y z
N MET A 1 43.55 -41.83 -45.97
CA MET A 1 43.99 -41.36 -44.64
C MET A 1 42.78 -40.75 -43.93
N ARG A 2 42.28 -41.41 -42.89
CA ARG A 2 41.11 -40.97 -42.11
C ARG A 2 41.57 -39.91 -41.11
N LEU A 3 41.05 -38.69 -41.20
CA LEU A 3 41.31 -37.61 -40.24
C LEU A 3 40.20 -37.57 -39.17
N LEU A 4 40.64 -37.38 -37.93
CA LEU A 4 39.87 -37.27 -36.69
C LEU A 4 38.63 -36.36 -36.81
N VAL A 5 37.50 -36.85 -36.30
CA VAL A 5 36.37 -36.00 -35.88
C VAL A 5 36.37 -35.93 -34.35
N VAL A 6 36.24 -34.69 -33.89
CA VAL A 6 36.45 -34.14 -32.57
C VAL A 6 35.41 -34.61 -31.54
N LEU A 7 35.89 -34.99 -30.36
CA LEU A 7 35.16 -35.09 -29.09
C LEU A 7 34.95 -33.68 -28.51
N ILE A 8 33.71 -33.24 -28.33
CA ILE A 8 33.35 -32.23 -27.32
C ILE A 8 32.12 -32.72 -26.57
N LEU A 9 32.29 -32.87 -25.26
CA LEU A 9 31.26 -33.23 -24.29
C LEU A 9 30.11 -32.22 -24.34
N GLY A 10 28.91 -32.69 -24.67
CA GLY A 10 27.66 -31.98 -24.43
C GLY A 10 27.04 -32.41 -23.10
N GLY A 11 26.54 -31.47 -22.32
CA GLY A 11 25.74 -31.76 -21.13
C GLY A 11 25.73 -30.64 -20.08
N ILE A 12 25.31 -29.43 -20.49
CA ILE A 12 25.10 -28.30 -19.58
C ILE A 12 23.94 -28.64 -18.63
N ILE A 13 24.22 -28.51 -17.33
CA ILE A 13 23.28 -28.64 -16.22
C ILE A 13 22.18 -27.57 -16.37
N GLY A 14 20.95 -28.02 -16.62
CA GLY A 14 19.77 -27.18 -16.78
C GLY A 14 19.24 -26.64 -15.44
N TRP A 15 19.57 -25.37 -15.18
CA TRP A 15 18.74 -24.28 -14.65
C TRP A 15 17.50 -24.60 -13.79
N ILE A 16 17.67 -24.36 -12.48
CA ILE A 16 16.86 -23.52 -11.59
C ILE A 16 15.49 -23.07 -12.15
N VAL A 17 14.40 -23.62 -11.60
CA VAL A 17 13.09 -22.93 -11.55
C VAL A 17 12.56 -22.98 -10.11
N GLY A 18 13.30 -22.36 -9.21
CA GLY A 18 12.77 -21.86 -7.95
C GLY A 18 12.55 -20.36 -8.12
N SER A 19 11.45 -19.94 -8.75
CA SER A 19 11.03 -18.54 -8.75
C SER A 19 10.43 -18.21 -7.38
N LEU A 20 11.31 -18.21 -6.37
CA LEU A 20 11.16 -17.36 -5.21
C LEU A 20 11.29 -15.95 -5.77
N TYR A 21 10.18 -15.26 -6.01
CA TYR A 21 10.24 -13.82 -6.12
C TYR A 21 10.69 -13.31 -4.74
N PRO A 22 11.93 -12.82 -4.54
CA PRO A 22 12.17 -12.03 -3.36
C PRO A 22 11.27 -10.81 -3.47
N ALA A 23 10.44 -10.56 -2.47
CA ALA A 23 9.75 -9.28 -2.35
C ALA A 23 10.83 -8.18 -2.51
N PRO A 24 10.69 -7.25 -3.47
CA PRO A 24 11.72 -6.25 -3.71
C PRO A 24 11.93 -5.41 -2.45
N GLN A 25 13.20 -5.35 -2.02
CA GLN A 25 13.68 -4.71 -0.80
C GLN A 25 13.65 -3.17 -0.83
N ALA A 26 12.70 -2.56 -1.54
CA ALA A 26 12.60 -1.10 -1.69
C ALA A 26 12.28 -0.35 -0.37
N TRP A 27 11.92 -1.07 0.69
CA TRP A 27 11.29 -0.50 1.88
C TRP A 27 12.23 -0.05 3.00
N LEU A 28 13.52 -0.45 3.00
CA LEU A 28 14.46 0.00 4.04
C LEU A 28 14.91 1.45 3.87
N ALA A 29 14.64 2.09 2.73
CA ALA A 29 15.13 3.45 2.45
C ALA A 29 14.31 4.58 3.10
N TRP A 30 13.11 4.31 3.66
CA TRP A 30 12.23 5.36 4.17
C TRP A 30 12.08 5.46 5.70
N ILE A 31 12.35 4.40 6.48
CA ILE A 31 12.32 4.50 7.97
C ILE A 31 13.30 5.59 8.48
N ASN A 32 14.30 5.96 7.67
CA ASN A 32 15.32 6.96 7.99
C ASN A 32 15.34 8.22 7.10
N ARG A 33 14.28 8.54 6.34
CA ARG A 33 14.24 9.83 5.62
C ARG A 33 13.44 10.85 6.42
N PRO A 34 14.08 11.86 7.06
CA PRO A 34 13.35 13.02 7.56
C PRO A 34 12.61 13.65 6.39
N ALA A 35 11.42 14.17 6.69
CA ALA A 35 10.59 14.92 5.78
C ALA A 35 11.47 15.87 4.95
N ILE A 36 11.17 15.97 3.66
CA ILE A 36 11.75 16.97 2.76
C ILE A 36 11.79 18.29 3.52
N GLU A 37 13.01 18.76 3.77
CA GLU A 37 13.29 20.01 4.42
C GLU A 37 12.56 21.13 3.68
N GLU A 38 11.51 21.60 4.33
CA GLU A 38 11.27 22.99 4.70
C GLU A 38 12.57 23.82 4.77
N HIS A 39 13.23 24.04 3.64
CA HIS A 39 14.23 25.10 3.50
C HIS A 39 13.50 26.34 3.00
N LEU A 40 13.06 27.16 3.97
CA LEU A 40 13.27 28.62 4.03
C LEU A 40 12.41 29.22 5.16
N ASN A 41 12.83 29.11 6.43
CA ASN A 41 12.78 30.24 7.39
C ASN A 41 13.56 29.94 8.70
N PRO A 42 14.68 30.63 8.99
CA PRO A 42 15.28 30.61 10.32
C PRO A 42 14.89 31.89 11.08
N GLY A 43 14.07 31.79 12.11
CA GLY A 43 13.86 32.93 12.99
C GLY A 43 12.80 32.76 14.06
N ALA A 44 13.25 32.35 15.25
CA ALA A 44 12.80 32.79 16.58
C ALA A 44 12.49 31.64 17.55
N GLN A 45 13.51 31.26 18.33
CA GLN A 45 13.37 30.75 19.70
C GLN A 45 13.09 31.98 20.60
N ASP A 46 12.21 31.94 21.61
CA ASP A 46 12.45 31.50 23.01
C ASP A 46 11.20 31.89 23.88
N PRO A 47 11.08 31.64 25.21
CA PRO A 47 10.62 30.40 25.84
C PRO A 47 9.47 30.56 26.89
N ALA A 48 8.92 29.42 27.32
CA ALA A 48 8.29 29.08 28.62
C ALA A 48 7.37 30.06 29.39
N THR A 49 6.16 29.58 29.80
CA THR A 49 5.78 29.30 31.22
C THR A 49 4.26 29.19 31.48
N THR A 50 3.83 27.99 31.91
CA THR A 50 2.68 27.58 32.77
C THR A 50 1.24 28.09 32.54
N ARG A 51 0.25 27.16 32.57
CA ARG A 51 -0.61 26.87 33.75
C ARG A 51 -1.74 25.86 33.41
N SER A 52 -1.87 24.80 34.20
CA SER A 52 -2.97 23.82 34.17
C SER A 52 -4.20 24.31 34.95
N THR A 53 -5.44 24.11 34.44
CA THR A 53 -6.69 23.82 35.20
C THR A 53 -7.81 23.36 34.21
N PRO A 54 -8.98 22.82 34.64
CA PRO A 54 -9.54 21.58 34.12
C PRO A 54 -10.74 21.78 33.16
N ALA A 55 -11.14 20.64 32.58
CA ALA A 55 -12.18 20.46 31.58
C ALA A 55 -13.57 21.05 31.90
N PRO A 56 -14.30 21.50 30.86
CA PRO A 56 -15.75 21.34 30.79
C PRO A 56 -16.08 20.02 30.07
N THR A 57 -17.04 19.31 30.64
CA THR A 57 -17.71 18.13 30.05
C THR A 57 -18.41 18.53 28.74
N PRO A 58 -18.20 17.84 27.61
CA PRO A 58 -19.12 17.95 26.49
C PRO A 58 -20.33 17.05 26.74
N GLU A 59 -21.46 17.71 26.94
CA GLU A 59 -22.81 17.16 26.92
C GLU A 59 -23.06 16.44 25.59
N SER A 60 -23.32 15.13 25.68
CA SER A 60 -23.58 14.25 24.55
C SER A 60 -24.98 14.52 24.00
N SER A 61 -25.10 15.42 23.02
CA SER A 61 -26.24 15.44 22.12
C SER A 61 -26.02 14.40 21.02
N ALA A 62 -26.69 13.25 21.19
CA ALA A 62 -26.76 12.20 20.18
C ALA A 62 -27.58 12.70 18.97
N GLN A 63 -26.88 13.15 17.94
CA GLN A 63 -27.44 13.32 16.60
C GLN A 63 -27.29 11.98 15.85
N PRO A 64 -28.34 11.43 15.22
CA PRO A 64 -28.22 10.20 14.44
C PRO A 64 -27.33 10.46 13.22
N ALA A 65 -26.12 9.89 13.25
CA ALA A 65 -25.27 9.81 12.07
C ALA A 65 -25.95 8.90 11.02
N PRO A 66 -25.94 9.26 9.73
CA PRO A 66 -26.36 8.33 8.68
C PRO A 66 -25.50 7.08 8.77
N SER A 67 -26.16 5.93 8.90
CA SER A 67 -25.52 4.62 8.91
C SER A 67 -24.77 4.40 7.60
N SER A 68 -23.47 4.65 7.59
CA SER A 68 -22.56 3.97 6.69
C SER A 68 -22.52 2.52 7.14
N THR A 69 -23.40 1.69 6.57
CA THR A 69 -23.31 0.24 6.67
C THR A 69 -21.88 -0.15 6.28
N PRO A 70 -21.06 -0.70 7.18
CA PRO A 70 -19.78 -1.25 6.79
C PRO A 70 -20.08 -2.40 5.83
N PRO A 71 -19.55 -2.44 4.60
CA PRO A 71 -19.60 -3.67 3.83
C PRO A 71 -18.93 -4.75 4.68
N SER A 72 -19.70 -5.81 4.96
CA SER A 72 -19.29 -6.96 5.77
C SER A 72 -17.82 -7.29 5.57
N ALA A 73 -17.07 -7.30 6.67
CA ALA A 73 -15.76 -7.93 6.73
C ALA A 73 -15.91 -9.40 6.35
N GLN A 74 -15.77 -9.72 5.05
CA GLN A 74 -15.77 -11.08 4.56
C GLN A 74 -14.48 -11.74 5.06
N SER A 75 -14.71 -12.70 5.95
CA SER A 75 -13.72 -13.48 6.66
C SER A 75 -12.87 -14.30 5.69
N SER A 76 -11.55 -14.14 5.77
CA SER A 76 -10.53 -15.19 5.71
C SER A 76 -10.79 -16.40 4.80
N HIS A 77 -11.13 -16.19 3.52
CA HIS A 77 -11.08 -17.27 2.55
C HIS A 77 -9.71 -17.27 1.88
N ARG A 78 -8.89 -18.29 2.18
CA ARG A 78 -7.67 -18.64 1.44
C ARG A 78 -8.06 -19.27 0.10
N GLY A 79 -8.90 -18.58 -0.66
CA GLY A 79 -9.35 -18.95 -1.99
C GLY A 79 -9.10 -17.79 -2.95
N PRO A 80 -9.23 -18.02 -4.26
CA PRO A 80 -9.25 -16.94 -5.22
C PRO A 80 -10.33 -15.92 -4.85
N VAL A 81 -9.99 -14.63 -4.91
CA VAL A 81 -10.98 -13.55 -4.80
C VAL A 81 -11.95 -13.69 -5.95
N ASP A 82 -13.25 -13.63 -5.67
CA ASP A 82 -14.27 -13.82 -6.68
C ASP A 82 -14.30 -12.65 -7.69
N ALA A 83 -14.82 -12.92 -8.89
CA ALA A 83 -14.83 -11.95 -9.97
C ALA A 83 -15.68 -10.70 -9.67
N GLN A 84 -16.74 -10.83 -8.87
CA GLN A 84 -17.58 -9.69 -8.49
C GLN A 84 -16.79 -8.73 -7.59
N THR A 85 -16.04 -9.26 -6.62
CA THR A 85 -15.15 -8.47 -5.78
C THR A 85 -14.07 -7.76 -6.61
N LEU A 86 -13.44 -8.45 -7.57
CA LEU A 86 -12.45 -7.81 -8.45
C LEU A 86 -13.07 -6.70 -9.33
N ASN A 87 -14.29 -6.88 -9.81
CA ASN A 87 -15.02 -5.85 -10.55
C ASN A 87 -15.33 -4.63 -9.65
N GLN A 88 -15.69 -4.88 -8.39
CA GLN A 88 -15.90 -3.82 -7.40
C GLN A 88 -14.63 -3.01 -7.17
N TYR A 89 -13.46 -3.67 -7.09
CA TYR A 89 -12.19 -2.97 -6.97
C TYR A 89 -11.88 -2.10 -8.18
N ARG A 90 -12.17 -2.57 -9.40
CA ARG A 90 -12.01 -1.74 -10.61
C ARG A 90 -12.90 -0.50 -10.58
N ALA A 91 -14.16 -0.64 -10.15
CA ALA A 91 -15.05 0.51 -9.99
C ALA A 91 -14.50 1.51 -8.96
N TRP A 92 -13.96 1.03 -7.84
CA TRP A 92 -13.32 1.90 -6.85
C TRP A 92 -12.01 2.52 -7.33
N ILE A 93 -11.21 1.84 -8.15
CA ILE A 93 -10.00 2.42 -8.77
C ILE A 93 -10.40 3.59 -9.68
N HIS A 94 -11.45 3.40 -10.50
CA HIS A 94 -11.99 4.47 -11.33
C HIS A 94 -12.44 5.67 -10.48
N GLU A 95 -13.25 5.43 -9.45
CA GLU A 95 -13.74 6.47 -8.52
C GLU A 95 -12.60 7.18 -7.78
N ALA A 96 -11.61 6.42 -7.30
CA ALA A 96 -10.45 6.94 -6.59
C ALA A 96 -9.60 7.83 -7.49
N ARG A 97 -9.45 7.49 -8.78
CA ARG A 97 -8.73 8.32 -9.75
C ARG A 97 -9.44 9.63 -10.05
N GLN A 98 -10.77 9.66 -10.07
CA GLN A 98 -11.51 10.92 -10.17
C GLN A 98 -11.29 11.81 -8.95
N THR A 99 -11.16 11.20 -7.76
CA THR A 99 -10.93 11.91 -6.49
C THR A 99 -9.48 12.39 -6.35
N HIS A 100 -8.53 11.57 -6.80
CA HIS A 100 -7.08 11.82 -6.75
C HIS A 100 -6.48 11.63 -8.14
N PRO A 101 -6.53 12.64 -9.02
CA PRO A 101 -6.01 12.52 -10.37
C PRO A 101 -4.50 12.22 -10.39
N TYR A 102 -4.11 11.19 -11.13
CA TYR A 102 -2.72 10.79 -11.35
C TYR A 102 -2.49 10.33 -12.82
N PRO A 103 -1.24 10.44 -13.34
CA PRO A 103 -0.95 10.23 -14.75
C PRO A 103 -1.00 8.76 -15.18
N ASP A 104 -0.61 7.83 -14.31
CA ASP A 104 -0.67 6.39 -14.56
C ASP A 104 -2.09 5.89 -14.89
N SER A 105 -2.19 4.77 -15.60
CA SER A 105 -3.49 4.18 -15.94
C SER A 105 -4.16 3.50 -14.74
N GLU A 106 -5.48 3.34 -14.81
CA GLU A 106 -6.22 2.50 -13.84
C GLU A 106 -5.72 1.05 -13.88
N ASP A 107 -5.37 0.54 -15.07
CA ASP A 107 -4.79 -0.79 -15.24
C ASP A 107 -3.44 -0.94 -14.53
N ARG A 108 -2.63 0.11 -14.45
CA ARG A 108 -1.37 0.09 -13.69
C ARG A 108 -1.63 -0.08 -12.20
N MET A 109 -2.60 0.64 -11.63
CA MET A 109 -2.99 0.48 -10.23
C MET A 109 -3.61 -0.90 -9.96
N TYR A 110 -4.45 -1.39 -10.86
CA TYR A 110 -5.01 -2.73 -10.76
C TYR A 110 -3.91 -3.80 -10.82
N ALA A 111 -2.96 -3.68 -11.75
CA ALA A 111 -1.81 -4.59 -11.87
C ALA A 111 -0.96 -4.58 -10.59
N LEU A 112 -0.75 -3.41 -9.99
CA LEU A 112 -0.06 -3.29 -8.71
C LEU A 112 -0.81 -4.05 -7.59
N MET A 113 -2.12 -3.83 -7.44
CA MET A 113 -2.94 -4.56 -6.46
C MET A 113 -2.85 -6.09 -6.65
N MET A 114 -2.88 -6.55 -7.91
CA MET A 114 -2.76 -7.96 -8.22
C MET A 114 -1.36 -8.52 -7.94
N CYS A 115 -0.31 -7.73 -8.16
CA CYS A 115 1.06 -8.10 -7.86
C CYS A 115 1.29 -8.25 -6.35
N GLU A 116 0.78 -7.30 -5.55
CA GLU A 116 1.03 -7.23 -4.11
C GLU A 116 0.26 -8.27 -3.31
N SER A 117 -1.03 -8.46 -3.60
CA SER A 117 -1.91 -9.31 -2.78
C SER A 117 -2.76 -10.29 -3.57
N ARG A 118 -2.69 -10.26 -4.90
CA ARG A 118 -3.63 -10.97 -5.79
C ARG A 118 -5.09 -10.60 -5.50
N GLY A 119 -5.32 -9.36 -5.04
CA GLY A 119 -6.64 -8.83 -4.66
C GLY A 119 -7.10 -9.19 -3.24
N GLN A 120 -6.26 -9.83 -2.43
CA GLN A 120 -6.66 -10.26 -1.08
C GLN A 120 -6.55 -9.11 -0.07
N ALA A 121 -7.68 -8.44 0.21
CA ALA A 121 -7.72 -7.28 1.10
C ALA A 121 -7.32 -7.59 2.56
N THR A 122 -7.56 -8.82 3.01
CA THR A 122 -7.22 -9.28 4.36
C THR A 122 -5.85 -9.97 4.44
N LEU A 123 -5.05 -9.92 3.37
CA LEU A 123 -3.73 -10.54 3.37
C LEU A 123 -2.83 -9.82 4.36
N VAL A 124 -2.27 -10.54 5.32
CA VAL A 124 -1.23 -10.01 6.22
C VAL A 124 -0.02 -10.89 6.03
N ASN A 125 1.12 -10.30 5.69
CA ASN A 125 2.35 -11.06 5.52
C ASN A 125 2.80 -11.60 6.89
N PRO A 126 2.82 -12.93 7.12
CA PRO A 126 3.23 -13.48 8.41
C PRO A 126 4.72 -13.27 8.70
N ALA A 127 5.53 -12.98 7.67
CA ALA A 127 6.97 -12.74 7.77
C ALA A 127 7.35 -11.25 7.70
N GLY A 128 6.40 -10.32 7.59
CA GLY A 128 6.72 -8.89 7.41
C GLY A 128 5.57 -7.93 7.76
N PRO A 129 5.83 -6.62 7.85
CA PRO A 129 4.88 -5.64 8.39
C PRO A 129 3.76 -5.22 7.42
N TYR A 130 3.56 -5.96 6.33
CA TYR A 130 2.78 -5.53 5.18
C TYR A 130 1.38 -6.12 5.16
N SER A 131 0.38 -5.28 4.87
CA SER A 131 -1.03 -5.62 4.99
C SER A 131 -1.86 -5.16 3.80
N GLY A 132 -2.78 -6.04 3.41
CA GLY A 132 -3.89 -5.89 2.50
C GLY A 132 -3.55 -5.65 1.03
N LEU A 133 -4.45 -4.98 0.30
CA LEU A 133 -4.46 -4.92 -1.16
C LEU A 133 -3.13 -4.49 -1.78
N PHE A 134 -2.49 -3.47 -1.20
CA PHE A 134 -1.25 -2.88 -1.70
C PHE A 134 -0.06 -3.10 -0.76
N GLN A 135 -0.21 -4.04 0.19
CA GLN A 135 0.86 -4.45 1.10
C GLN A 135 1.50 -3.26 1.83
N TYR A 136 0.70 -2.34 2.33
CA TYR A 136 1.19 -1.19 3.10
C TYR A 136 1.86 -1.63 4.40
N SER A 137 2.97 -0.97 4.77
CA SER A 137 3.46 -1.04 6.15
C SER A 137 2.56 -0.21 7.08
N SER A 138 2.44 -0.61 8.34
CA SER A 138 1.68 0.16 9.34
C SER A 138 2.20 1.60 9.52
N ALA A 139 3.51 1.80 9.39
CA ALA A 139 4.13 3.13 9.48
C ALA A 139 3.76 4.00 8.27
N THR A 140 3.81 3.43 7.06
CA THR A 140 3.38 4.11 5.83
C THR A 140 1.91 4.49 5.90
N TRP A 141 1.06 3.56 6.31
CA TRP A 141 -0.38 3.76 6.43
C TRP A 141 -0.73 4.92 7.36
N ARG A 142 -0.07 5.01 8.51
CA ARG A 142 -0.29 6.05 9.53
C ARG A 142 0.29 7.42 9.17
N GLY A 143 1.00 7.55 8.05
CA GLY A 143 1.62 8.81 7.64
C GLY A 143 0.62 9.95 7.50
N ALA A 144 1.00 11.16 7.91
CA ALA A 144 0.13 12.34 7.83
C ALA A 144 -0.35 12.67 6.40
N TRP A 145 0.40 12.22 5.39
CA TRP A 145 0.02 12.33 3.97
C TRP A 145 -1.25 11.53 3.65
N ASN A 146 -1.50 10.42 4.34
CA ASN A 146 -2.62 9.52 4.08
C ASN A 146 -3.87 10.02 4.80
N THR A 147 -4.82 10.58 4.06
CA THR A 147 -6.11 11.05 4.60
C THR A 147 -7.06 9.90 4.97
N TYR A 148 -6.75 8.67 4.57
CA TYR A 148 -7.54 7.46 4.86
C TYR A 148 -7.00 6.66 6.04
N ARG A 149 -5.96 7.17 6.73
CA ARG A 149 -5.24 6.47 7.81
C ARG A 149 -6.09 6.11 9.04
N ASP A 150 -7.22 6.78 9.23
CA ASP A 150 -8.15 6.51 10.34
C ASP A 150 -9.08 5.32 10.03
N GLN A 151 -9.06 4.81 8.79
CA GLN A 151 -9.71 3.56 8.41
C GLN A 151 -8.78 2.36 8.62
N SER A 152 -9.37 1.16 8.65
CA SER A 152 -8.61 -0.08 8.72
C SER A 152 -7.64 -0.19 7.54
N ILE A 153 -6.38 -0.55 7.81
CA ILE A 153 -5.41 -0.90 6.77
C ILE A 153 -5.85 -2.10 5.92
N LEU A 154 -6.84 -2.88 6.38
CA LEU A 154 -7.43 -4.00 5.64
C LEU A 154 -8.74 -3.63 4.93
N ASP A 155 -9.20 -2.37 5.04
CA ASP A 155 -10.37 -1.90 4.28
C ASP A 155 -9.97 -1.73 2.80
N PRO A 156 -10.59 -2.47 1.86
CA PRO A 156 -10.17 -2.47 0.46
C PRO A 156 -10.40 -1.11 -0.21
N ARG A 157 -11.51 -0.43 0.11
CA ARG A 157 -11.84 0.86 -0.52
C ARG A 157 -10.88 1.93 -0.02
N ALA A 158 -10.66 2.02 1.29
CA ALA A 158 -9.71 2.95 1.88
C ALA A 158 -8.30 2.73 1.32
N GLN A 159 -7.87 1.49 1.14
CA GLN A 159 -6.57 1.21 0.52
C GLN A 159 -6.47 1.66 -0.93
N ILE A 160 -7.49 1.42 -1.76
CA ILE A 160 -7.51 1.88 -3.15
C ILE A 160 -7.42 3.42 -3.22
N PHE A 161 -8.18 4.11 -2.37
CA PHE A 161 -8.16 5.57 -2.33
C PHE A 161 -6.85 6.14 -1.77
N ALA A 162 -6.26 5.49 -0.76
CA ALA A 162 -4.93 5.85 -0.24
C ALA A 162 -3.84 5.67 -1.31
N THR A 163 -3.91 4.60 -2.11
CA THR A 163 -2.96 4.36 -3.21
C THR A 163 -3.14 5.38 -4.32
N ALA A 164 -4.36 5.75 -4.69
CA ALA A 164 -4.60 6.83 -5.65
C ALA A 164 -4.02 8.17 -5.17
N LEU A 165 -4.20 8.49 -3.89
CA LEU A 165 -3.59 9.65 -3.26
C LEU A 165 -2.05 9.58 -3.25
N ALA A 166 -1.48 8.39 -3.05
CA ALA A 166 -0.04 8.17 -3.14
C ALA A 166 0.48 8.40 -4.57
N PHE A 167 -0.23 7.90 -5.59
CA PHE A 167 0.11 8.09 -7.00
C PHE A 167 0.01 9.57 -7.41
N GLN A 168 -1.02 10.29 -6.95
CA GLN A 168 -1.16 11.74 -7.13
C GLN A 168 0.04 12.50 -6.55
N ARG A 169 0.65 11.98 -5.47
CA ARG A 169 1.84 12.55 -4.83
C ARG A 169 3.16 11.98 -5.36
N HIS A 170 3.14 11.31 -6.51
CA HIS A 170 4.33 10.73 -7.14
C HIS A 170 5.04 9.66 -6.30
N MET A 171 4.29 8.94 -5.45
CA MET A 171 4.82 7.89 -4.57
C MET A 171 4.73 6.49 -5.17
N GLN A 172 4.32 6.33 -6.43
CA GLN A 172 4.17 5.02 -7.09
C GLN A 172 5.48 4.22 -7.19
N GLY A 173 6.65 4.89 -7.13
CA GLY A 173 7.95 4.22 -7.14
C GLY A 173 8.29 3.47 -5.84
N GLN A 174 7.43 3.50 -4.83
CA GLN A 174 7.60 2.76 -3.58
C GLN A 174 7.26 1.27 -3.73
N TRP A 175 6.55 0.90 -4.80
CA TRP A 175 6.23 -0.48 -5.12
C TRP A 175 7.21 -1.01 -6.17
N GLY A 176 7.61 -2.27 -6.02
CA GLY A 176 8.57 -2.92 -6.91
C GLY A 176 7.95 -3.78 -8.01
N CYS A 177 6.63 -3.65 -8.18
CA CYS A 177 5.90 -4.09 -9.36
C CYS A 177 5.95 -2.97 -10.42
#